data_AF-A0A962LZG7-F1
#
_entry.id   AF-A0A962LZG7-F1
#
_cell.length_a   1.000
_cell.length_b   1.000
_cell.length_c   1.000
_cell.angle_alpha   90.00
_cell.angle_beta   90.00
_cell.angle_gamma   90.00
#
_symmetry.space_group_name_H-M   'P 1'
#
loop_
_entity.id
_entity.type
_entity.pdbx_description
1 polymer ?
#
loop_
_entity_poly.entity_id
_entity_poly.type
_entity_poly.pdbx_seq_one_letter_code
_entity_poly.pdbx_strand_id
1 'polypeptide(L)'
;IGAEGILNVALGKRQPRTTFSKRDLELLADIRPTVDLLCQQHWVDAGTKLPGVNLRGQLHAALHSFGSSLLTDREAQVIKLVLHGHSTKTLAEKLSISMETVKLHRKHAYSKLEVSSQAELFYLFLDSVMSTSNYDGGDPLLPYLRPGAGH
;
A
#
# COMPACT_ATOMS: atom_id res chain seq x y z
N ILE A 1 -10.37 -1.55 -23.64
CA ILE A 1 -9.35 -0.64 -24.24
C ILE A 1 -9.27 0.59 -23.34
N GLY A 2 -8.12 0.78 -22.68
CA GLY A 2 -7.83 1.83 -21.69
C GLY A 2 -6.69 1.38 -20.77
N ALA A 3 -5.59 2.15 -20.74
CA ALA A 3 -4.24 1.84 -20.26
C ALA A 3 -3.40 0.94 -21.21
N GLU A 4 -2.40 1.56 -21.85
CA GLU A 4 -1.65 1.02 -22.99
C GLU A 4 -0.75 -0.17 -22.64
N GLY A 5 -1.25 -1.38 -22.87
CA GLY A 5 -0.38 -2.49 -23.19
C GLY A 5 -1.01 -3.34 -24.28
N ILE A 6 -0.13 -3.91 -25.10
CA ILE A 6 -0.49 -4.74 -26.23
C ILE A 6 -0.21 -6.18 -25.83
N LEU A 7 -1.26 -7.02 -25.77
CA LEU A 7 -1.11 -8.45 -25.58
C LEU A 7 -1.06 -9.14 -26.96
N ASN A 8 0.08 -9.76 -27.26
CA ASN A 8 0.23 -10.58 -28.47
C ASN A 8 0.06 -12.06 -28.11
N VAL A 9 -0.98 -12.70 -28.64
CA VAL A 9 -1.22 -14.14 -28.50
C VAL A 9 -0.91 -14.82 -29.83
N ALA A 10 0.02 -15.76 -29.82
CA ALA A 10 0.38 -16.57 -30.98
C ALA A 10 0.05 -18.04 -30.70
N LEU A 11 -0.75 -18.66 -31.57
CA LEU A 11 -1.11 -20.07 -31.50
C LEU A 11 -0.49 -20.81 -32.68
N GLY A 12 0.12 -21.95 -32.42
CA GLY A 12 0.83 -22.76 -33.42
C GLY A 12 0.47 -24.24 -33.32
N LYS A 13 0.51 -24.94 -34.46
CA LYS A 13 0.31 -26.38 -34.53
C LYS A 13 1.63 -27.10 -34.25
N ARG A 14 1.63 -28.09 -33.36
CA ARG A 14 2.83 -28.88 -33.00
C ARG A 14 3.27 -29.90 -34.05
N GLN A 15 2.44 -30.17 -35.07
CA GLN A 15 2.75 -31.15 -36.11
C GLN A 15 3.57 -30.50 -37.25
N PRO A 16 4.67 -31.12 -37.70
CA PRO A 16 5.47 -30.57 -38.78
C PRO A 16 4.66 -30.53 -40.09
N ARG A 17 4.68 -29.37 -40.77
CA ARG A 17 4.31 -29.20 -42.19
C ARG A 17 2.85 -29.51 -42.59
N THR A 18 1.87 -29.09 -41.80
CA THR A 18 0.48 -29.01 -42.29
C THR A 18 -0.03 -27.58 -42.23
N THR A 19 -0.63 -27.11 -43.31
CA THR A 19 -1.38 -25.84 -43.32
C THR A 19 -2.63 -25.98 -42.46
N PHE A 20 -3.15 -24.85 -41.95
CA PHE A 20 -4.42 -24.85 -41.24
C PHE A 20 -5.56 -25.17 -42.21
N SER A 21 -6.32 -26.21 -41.90
CA SER A 21 -7.55 -26.52 -42.64
C SER A 21 -8.67 -25.55 -42.24
N LYS A 22 -9.74 -25.49 -43.04
CA LYS A 22 -10.93 -24.68 -42.70
C LYS A 22 -11.50 -25.06 -41.33
N ARG A 23 -11.50 -26.35 -41.00
CA ARG A 23 -11.97 -26.88 -39.72
C ARG A 23 -11.08 -26.45 -38.54
N ASP A 24 -9.77 -26.35 -38.76
CA ASP A 24 -8.84 -25.85 -37.73
C ASP A 24 -9.10 -24.37 -37.44
N LEU A 25 -9.38 -23.58 -38.48
CA LEU A 25 -9.71 -22.15 -38.33
C LEU A 25 -11.06 -21.93 -37.63
N GLU A 26 -12.06 -22.75 -37.95
CA GLU A 26 -13.37 -22.74 -37.27
C GLU A 26 -13.22 -23.06 -35.78
N LEU A 27 -12.45 -24.09 -35.42
CA LEU A 27 -12.19 -24.41 -34.02
C LEU A 27 -11.44 -23.30 -33.29
N LEU A 28 -10.47 -22.64 -33.94
CA LEU A 28 -9.78 -21.48 -33.37
C LEU A 28 -10.71 -20.28 -33.16
N ALA A 29 -11.67 -20.07 -34.07
CA ALA A 29 -12.67 -19.03 -33.93
C ALA A 29 -13.64 -19.33 -32.79
N ASP A 30 -14.02 -20.59 -32.60
CA ASP A 30 -14.93 -21.02 -31.53
C ASP A 30 -14.32 -20.84 -30.14
N ILE A 31 -13.02 -21.08 -29.97
CA ILE A 31 -12.34 -20.91 -28.67
C ILE A 31 -11.95 -19.45 -28.39
N ARG A 32 -12.01 -18.57 -29.40
CA ARG A 32 -11.58 -17.17 -29.30
C ARG A 32 -12.25 -16.41 -28.16
N PRO A 33 -13.58 -16.48 -27.93
CA PRO A 33 -14.22 -15.76 -26.82
C PRO A 33 -13.69 -16.20 -25.45
N THR A 34 -13.36 -17.48 -25.29
CA THR A 34 -12.78 -18.01 -24.05
C THR A 34 -11.35 -17.49 -23.85
N VAL A 35 -10.54 -17.45 -24.91
CA VAL A 35 -9.19 -16.88 -24.88
C VAL A 35 -9.26 -15.38 -24.57
N ASP A 36 -10.16 -14.63 -25.23
CA ASP A 36 -10.37 -13.21 -24.98
C ASP A 36 -10.77 -12.95 -23.51
N LEU A 37 -11.65 -13.78 -22.95
CA LEU A 37 -12.06 -13.68 -21.54
C LEU A 37 -10.91 -13.99 -20.58
N LEU A 38 -10.18 -15.08 -20.80
CA LEU A 38 -9.01 -15.43 -19.98
C LEU A 38 -7.95 -14.33 -20.04
N CYS A 39 -7.69 -13.79 -21.23
CA CYS A 39 -6.79 -12.66 -21.41
C CYS A 39 -7.27 -11.41 -20.68
N GLN A 40 -8.57 -11.08 -20.72
CA GLN A 40 -9.12 -9.96 -19.97
C GLN A 40 -9.03 -10.15 -18.45
N GLN A 41 -9.37 -11.33 -17.95
CA GLN A 41 -9.25 -11.68 -16.53
C GLN A 41 -7.80 -11.56 -16.05
N HIS A 42 -6.86 -12.15 -16.81
CA HIS A 42 -5.44 -12.08 -16.47
C HIS A 42 -4.82 -10.71 -16.72
N TRP A 43 -5.33 -9.90 -17.65
CA TRP A 43 -4.81 -8.55 -17.93
C TRP A 43 -5.28 -7.52 -16.89
N VAL A 44 -6.50 -7.65 -16.38
CA VAL A 44 -6.99 -6.86 -15.24
C VAL A 44 -6.11 -7.14 -14.00
N ASP A 45 -5.65 -8.37 -13.84
CA ASP A 45 -4.66 -8.74 -12.82
C ASP A 45 -3.22 -8.28 -13.17
N ALA A 46 -2.82 -8.30 -14.44
CA ALA A 46 -1.47 -7.90 -14.88
C ALA A 46 -1.24 -6.38 -14.82
N GLY A 47 -2.30 -5.58 -15.03
CA GLY A 47 -2.27 -4.13 -14.79
C GLY A 47 -2.17 -3.76 -13.30
N THR A 48 -2.35 -4.72 -12.40
CA THR A 48 -2.33 -4.51 -10.95
C THR A 48 -1.30 -5.32 -10.18
N LYS A 49 -0.61 -6.31 -10.76
CA LYS A 49 0.35 -7.15 -10.02
C LYS A 49 1.57 -7.59 -10.83
N LEU A 50 2.62 -6.78 -10.77
CA LEU A 50 3.87 -7.33 -10.23
C LEU A 50 3.61 -7.52 -8.73
N PRO A 51 3.79 -8.71 -8.12
CA PRO A 51 3.91 -8.82 -6.67
C PRO A 51 5.31 -8.34 -6.25
N GLY A 52 5.73 -7.19 -6.76
CA GLY A 52 6.77 -6.40 -6.13
C GLY A 52 6.05 -5.60 -5.05
N VAL A 53 6.37 -5.87 -3.79
CA VAL A 53 5.91 -5.06 -2.65
C VAL A 53 6.04 -3.58 -3.04
N ASN A 54 4.92 -2.86 -3.21
CA ASN A 54 4.98 -1.39 -3.35
C ASN A 54 5.24 -0.82 -1.96
N LEU A 55 6.44 -1.09 -1.46
CA LEU A 55 6.87 -0.79 -0.10
C LEU A 55 6.74 0.71 0.16
N ARG A 56 7.09 1.53 -0.84
CA ARG A 56 6.96 2.99 -0.75
C ARG A 56 5.50 3.41 -0.57
N GLY A 57 4.58 2.86 -1.36
CA GLY A 57 3.14 3.15 -1.27
C GLY A 57 2.53 2.67 0.05
N GLN A 58 2.86 1.44 0.46
CA GLN A 58 2.40 0.87 1.73
C GLN A 58 2.91 1.66 2.93
N LEU A 59 4.20 2.01 2.94
CA LEU A 59 4.81 2.82 4.00
C LEU A 59 4.19 4.22 4.04
N HIS A 60 3.94 4.85 2.88
CA HIS A 60 3.26 6.14 2.82
C HIS A 60 1.84 6.09 3.36
N ALA A 61 1.08 5.03 3.04
CA ALA A 61 -0.26 4.83 3.54
C ALA A 61 -0.25 4.59 5.07
N ALA A 62 0.62 3.71 5.56
CA ALA A 62 0.80 3.44 6.99
C ALA A 62 1.21 4.69 7.77
N LEU A 63 2.14 5.50 7.25
CA LEU A 63 2.50 6.79 7.86
C LEU A 63 1.33 7.78 7.93
N HIS A 64 0.39 7.70 6.98
CA HIS A 64 -0.77 8.59 6.97
C HIS A 64 -1.83 8.17 7.99
N SER A 65 -1.99 6.87 8.23
CA SER A 65 -3.00 6.32 9.12
C SER A 65 -2.48 6.00 10.53
N PHE A 66 -1.16 6.05 10.76
CA PHE A 66 -0.54 5.76 12.05
C PHE A 66 -1.13 6.60 13.19
N GLY A 67 -1.69 5.90 14.18
CA GLY A 67 -2.32 6.51 15.35
C GLY A 67 -3.65 7.21 15.08
N SER A 68 -4.24 7.08 13.88
CA SER A 68 -5.52 7.71 13.53
C SER A 68 -6.71 7.24 14.39
N SER A 69 -6.60 6.09 15.03
CA SER A 69 -7.60 5.58 15.98
C SER A 69 -7.50 6.18 17.39
N LEU A 70 -6.37 6.82 17.73
CA LEU A 70 -6.03 7.23 19.10
C LEU A 70 -5.73 8.72 19.22
N LEU A 71 -5.17 9.31 18.17
CA LEU A 71 -4.74 10.70 18.12
C LEU A 71 -5.84 11.58 17.52
N THR A 72 -5.90 12.82 17.99
CA THR A 72 -6.64 13.88 17.28
C THR A 72 -5.92 14.26 15.99
N ASP A 73 -6.63 14.89 15.05
CA ASP A 73 -6.05 15.33 13.78
C ASP A 73 -4.78 16.18 13.94
N ARG A 74 -4.75 17.07 14.94
CA ARG A 74 -3.58 17.93 15.20
C ARG A 74 -2.40 17.15 15.79
N GLU A 75 -2.67 16.20 16.68
CA GLU A 75 -1.64 15.32 17.22
C GLU A 75 -1.04 14.43 16.11
N ALA A 76 -1.89 13.83 15.28
CA ALA A 76 -1.47 13.00 14.15
C ALA A 76 -0.62 13.80 13.14
N GLN A 77 -1.02 15.03 12.81
CA GLN A 77 -0.23 15.93 11.94
C GLN A 77 1.17 16.18 12.51
N VAL A 78 1.27 16.46 13.81
CA VAL A 78 2.55 16.68 14.49
C VAL A 78 3.41 15.42 14.46
N ILE A 79 2.85 14.27 14.83
CA ILE A 79 3.56 12.98 14.82
C ILE A 79 4.07 12.61 13.43
N LYS A 80 3.25 12.78 12.39
CA LYS A 80 3.65 12.52 11.00
C LYS A 80 4.85 13.36 10.58
N LEU A 81 4.87 14.65 10.93
CA LEU A 81 6.00 15.53 10.61
C LEU A 81 7.25 15.19 11.41
N VAL A 82 7.11 14.76 12.67
CA VAL A 82 8.23 14.27 13.50
C VAL A 82 8.83 13.00 12.89
N LEU A 83 8.01 12.05 12.42
CA LEU A 83 8.47 10.85 11.72
C LEU A 83 9.15 11.16 10.37
N HIS A 84 8.83 12.30 9.75
CA HIS A 84 9.55 12.82 8.58
C HIS A 84 10.86 13.55 8.93
N GLY A 85 11.24 13.62 10.21
CA GLY A 85 12.48 14.25 10.68
C GLY A 85 12.41 15.77 10.80
N HIS A 86 11.21 16.37 10.78
CA HIS A 86 11.09 17.81 10.99
C HIS A 86 11.36 18.19 12.45
N SER A 87 12.06 19.31 12.64
CA SER A 87 12.32 19.89 13.95
C SER A 87 11.09 20.64 14.47
N THR A 88 11.02 20.89 15.78
CA THR A 88 9.92 21.67 16.38
C THR A 88 9.73 23.03 15.71
N LYS A 89 10.82 23.67 15.27
CA LYS A 89 10.79 24.95 14.55
C LYS A 89 10.12 24.79 13.18
N THR A 90 10.54 23.82 12.37
CA THR A 90 9.98 23.63 11.04
C THR A 90 8.54 23.08 11.07
N LEU A 91 8.17 22.34 12.12
CA LEU A 91 6.77 22.00 12.40
C LEU A 91 5.92 23.25 12.64
N ALA A 92 6.38 24.15 13.52
CA ALA A 92 5.67 25.38 13.86
C ALA A 92 5.40 26.24 12.62
N GLU A 93 6.42 26.39 11.76
CA GLU A 93 6.31 27.07 10.47
C GLU A 93 5.30 26.39 9.53
N LYS A 94 5.42 25.07 9.32
CA LYS A 94 4.53 24.30 8.42
C LYS A 94 3.07 24.29 8.85
N LEU A 95 2.83 24.25 10.16
CA LEU A 95 1.49 24.21 10.74
C LEU A 95 0.95 25.61 11.05
N SER A 96 1.74 26.66 10.87
CA SER A 96 1.40 28.05 11.21
C SER A 96 0.92 28.22 12.66
N ILE A 97 1.63 27.61 13.60
CA ILE A 97 1.36 27.67 15.05
C ILE A 97 2.66 27.95 15.82
N SER A 98 2.55 28.28 17.11
CA SER A 98 3.73 28.52 17.94
C SER A 98 4.53 27.23 18.23
N MET A 99 5.84 27.36 18.48
CA MET A 99 6.67 26.23 18.94
C MET A 99 6.15 25.62 20.25
N GLU A 100 5.58 26.42 21.15
CA GLU A 100 4.98 25.94 22.40
C GLU A 100 3.73 25.09 22.13
N THR A 101 2.88 25.49 21.17
CA THR A 101 1.72 24.71 20.73
C THR A 101 2.16 23.37 20.13
N VAL A 102 3.24 23.35 19.33
CA VAL A 102 3.82 22.10 18.80
C VAL A 102 4.29 21.19 19.94
N LYS A 103 5.01 21.74 20.93
CA LYS A 103 5.46 20.96 22.10
C LYS A 103 4.29 20.36 22.87
N LEU A 104 3.18 21.12 23.02
CA LEU A 104 1.98 20.65 23.70
C LEU A 104 1.30 19.49 22.94
N HIS A 105 1.05 19.65 21.64
CA HIS A 105 0.51 18.56 20.82
C HIS A 105 1.42 17.33 20.82
N ARG A 106 2.74 17.53 20.74
CA ARG A 106 3.71 16.43 20.83
C ARG A 106 3.62 15.72 22.17
N LYS A 107 3.56 16.45 23.28
CA LYS A 107 3.43 15.88 24.64
C LYS A 107 2.15 15.04 24.77
N HIS A 108 1.01 15.55 24.30
CA HIS A 108 -0.26 14.82 24.37
C HIS A 108 -0.23 13.57 23.49
N ALA A 109 0.29 13.68 22.26
CA ALA A 109 0.44 12.54 21.38
C ALA A 109 1.37 11.46 21.97
N TYR A 110 2.51 11.86 22.53
CA TYR A 110 3.47 10.96 23.18
C TYR A 110 2.84 10.23 24.36
N SER A 111 2.07 10.94 25.19
CA SER A 111 1.34 10.33 26.30
C SER A 111 0.30 9.32 25.83
N LYS A 112 -0.40 9.58 24.72
CA LYS A 112 -1.39 8.65 24.15
C LYS A 112 -0.74 7.42 23.52
N LEU A 113 0.38 7.61 22.83
CA LEU A 113 1.16 6.55 22.21
C LEU A 113 2.06 5.79 23.20
N GLU A 114 2.07 6.21 24.47
CA GLU A 114 2.92 5.63 25.53
C GLU A 114 4.42 5.64 25.19
N VAL A 115 4.88 6.70 24.51
CA VAL A 115 6.30 6.90 24.17
C VAL A 115 6.88 8.13 24.87
N SER A 116 8.16 8.07 25.21
CA SER A 116 8.90 9.12 25.91
C SER A 116 9.89 9.86 25.00
N SER A 117 10.25 9.29 23.86
CA SER A 117 11.27 9.83 22.96
C SER A 117 10.90 9.71 21.48
N GLN A 118 11.57 10.51 20.63
CA GLN A 118 11.42 10.40 19.17
C GLN A 118 11.95 9.05 18.65
N ALA A 119 12.96 8.48 19.31
CA ALA A 119 13.47 7.14 18.97
C ALA A 119 12.43 6.06 19.26
N GLU A 120 11.76 6.11 20.41
CA GLU A 120 10.65 5.20 20.74
C GLU A 120 9.46 5.36 19.79
N LEU A 121 9.11 6.59 19.42
CA LEU A 121 8.07 6.84 18.41
C LEU A 121 8.42 6.18 17.07
N PHE A 122 9.68 6.31 16.63
CA PHE A 122 10.14 5.72 15.38
C PHE A 122 10.16 4.18 15.45
N TYR A 123 10.60 3.62 16.58
CA TYR A 123 10.55 2.19 16.83
C TYR A 123 9.11 1.66 16.81
N LEU A 124 8.19 2.30 17.54
CA LEU A 124 6.77 1.94 17.56
C LEU A 124 6.17 1.94 16.15
N PHE A 125 6.47 2.97 15.35
CA PHE A 125 6.02 3.02 13.97
C PHE A 125 6.56 1.83 13.15
N LEU A 126 7.87 1.58 13.18
CA LEU A 126 8.46 0.46 12.44
C LEU A 126 7.88 -0.88 12.89
N ASP A 127 7.79 -1.11 14.19
CA ASP A 127 7.30 -2.36 14.77
C ASP A 127 5.83 -2.60 14.41
N SER A 128 5.01 -1.54 14.42
CA SER A 128 3.61 -1.60 13.97
C SER A 128 3.49 -2.01 12.50
N VAL A 129 4.36 -1.49 11.62
CA VAL A 129 4.36 -1.83 10.19
C VAL A 129 4.89 -3.24 9.96
N MET A 130 5.95 -3.65 10.65
CA MET A 130 6.54 -4.99 10.53
C MET A 130 5.61 -6.09 11.06
N SER A 131 4.78 -5.77 12.05
CA SER A 131 3.78 -6.70 12.61
C SER A 131 2.60 -6.95 11.66
N THR A 132 2.40 -6.12 10.63
CA THR A 132 1.37 -6.33 9.61
C THR A 132 1.91 -7.21 8.47
N SER A 133 1.49 -8.47 8.40
CA SER A 133 2.01 -9.45 7.42
C SER A 133 1.68 -9.11 5.96
N ASN A 134 0.63 -8.31 5.73
CA ASN A 134 0.29 -7.65 4.47
C ASN A 134 -0.57 -6.42 4.81
N TYR A 135 0.02 -5.22 4.89
CA TYR A 135 -0.74 -4.01 5.18
C TYR A 135 -1.82 -3.77 4.09
N ASP A 136 -3.08 -3.89 4.49
CA ASP A 136 -4.28 -3.77 3.67
C ASP A 136 -5.00 -2.41 3.85
N GLY A 137 -4.46 -1.55 4.70
CA GLY A 137 -5.00 -0.22 5.01
C GLY A 137 -5.30 -0.03 6.49
N GLY A 138 -5.75 1.17 6.86
CA GLY A 138 -6.13 1.48 8.24
C GLY A 138 -4.96 1.80 9.18
N ASP A 139 -5.24 1.96 10.47
CA ASP A 139 -4.23 2.36 11.45
C ASP A 139 -3.29 1.18 11.79
N PRO A 140 -2.00 1.22 11.41
CA PRO A 140 -1.05 0.14 11.70
C PRO A 140 -0.80 -0.08 13.20
N LEU A 141 -1.16 0.89 14.07
CA LEU A 141 -1.01 0.76 15.52
C LEU A 141 -2.08 -0.16 16.15
N LEU A 142 -3.22 -0.40 15.48
CA LEU A 142 -4.33 -1.16 16.06
C LEU A 142 -4.00 -2.63 16.36
N PRO A 143 -3.36 -3.40 15.45
CA PRO A 143 -2.92 -4.76 15.76
C PRO A 143 -1.88 -4.79 16.90
N TYR A 144 -1.05 -3.75 17.01
CA TYR A 144 -0.01 -3.66 18.02
C TYR A 144 -0.55 -3.49 19.44
N LEU A 145 -1.61 -2.67 19.61
CA LEU A 145 -2.25 -2.43 20.90
C LEU A 145 -3.11 -3.60 21.39
N ARG A 146 -3.32 -4.64 20.57
CA ARG A 146 -4.08 -5.85 20.91
C ARG A 146 -3.26 -7.12 20.64
N PRO A 147 -2.27 -7.45 21.48
CA PRO A 147 -1.54 -8.70 21.33
C PRO A 147 -2.50 -9.86 21.66
N GLY A 148 -3.06 -10.51 20.63
CA GLY A 148 -3.91 -11.70 20.81
C GLY A 148 -5.02 -11.98 19.78
N ALA A 149 -5.22 -11.14 18.75
CA ALA A 149 -6.34 -11.32 17.80
C ALA A 149 -5.99 -12.07 16.49
N GLY A 150 -4.86 -12.77 16.45
CA GLY A 150 -4.53 -13.62 15.31
C GLY A 150 -3.21 -14.35 15.53
N HIS A 151 -3.31 -15.64 15.79
CA HIS A 151 -2.61 -16.76 15.15
C HIS A 151 -3.42 -18.03 15.48
#